data_AF-A0A0M2PMM6-F1
#
_entry.id   AF-A0A0M2PMM6-F1
#
_cell.length_a   1.000
_cell.length_b   1.000
_cell.length_c   1.000
_cell.angle_alpha   90.00
_cell.angle_beta   90.00
_cell.angle_gamma   90.00
#
_symmetry.space_group_name_H-M   'P 1'
#
loop_
_entity.id
_entity.type
_entity.pdbx_description
1 polymer ?
#
loop_
_entity_poly.entity_id
_entity_poly.type
_entity_poly.pdbx_seq_one_letter_code
_entity_poly.pdbx_strand_id
1 'polypeptide(L)'
;MNIFYGVLFILFFALIFIFLIKNKLIIAKENKDYHLTGQLKKGTDSILLHTSPGFYLYTFHIKKGRARLGHHQLNPDGATWMIPASHNSYYDFIGPCVLEIKIKIGTSFNEVDQLLIVNTSLTNELIFSYDRKEITS
;
A
#
# COMPACT_ATOMS: atom_id res chain seq x y z
N MET A 1 -3.70 30.92 33.33
CA MET A 1 -3.32 29.73 32.55
C MET A 1 -4.56 28.86 32.36
N ASN A 2 -5.47 29.29 31.50
CA ASN A 2 -5.56 29.01 30.05
C ASN A 2 -6.32 27.70 29.75
N ILE A 3 -7.62 27.75 30.03
CA ILE A 3 -8.67 26.89 29.45
C ILE A 3 -8.48 26.78 27.92
N PHE A 4 -7.99 27.84 27.29
CA PHE A 4 -7.63 27.89 25.88
C PHE A 4 -6.61 26.82 25.45
N TYR A 5 -5.59 26.54 26.27
CA TYR A 5 -4.61 25.50 25.95
C TYR A 5 -5.18 24.09 26.13
N GLY A 6 -6.09 23.90 27.09
CA GLY A 6 -6.79 22.62 27.27
C GLY A 6 -7.65 22.26 26.07
N VAL A 7 -8.40 23.23 25.53
CA VAL A 7 -9.22 23.03 24.32
C VAL A 7 -8.36 22.78 23.08
N LEU A 8 -7.26 23.52 22.93
CA LEU A 8 -6.33 23.32 21.80
C LEU A 8 -5.65 21.95 21.84
N PHE A 9 -5.30 21.47 23.04
CA PHE A 9 -4.70 20.16 23.26
C PHE A 9 -5.67 19.02 22.94
N ILE A 10 -6.94 19.15 23.35
CA ILE A 10 -8.00 18.17 23.04
C ILE A 10 -8.25 18.12 21.52
N LEU A 11 -8.30 19.27 20.84
CA LEU A 11 -8.46 19.33 19.37
C LEU A 11 -7.27 18.70 18.64
N PHE A 12 -6.05 18.92 19.12
CA PHE A 12 -4.84 18.30 18.57
C PHE A 12 -4.88 16.78 18.70
N PHE A 13 -5.22 16.25 19.87
CA PHE A 13 -5.36 14.81 20.08
C PHE A 13 -6.55 14.20 19.32
N ALA A 14 -7.66 14.93 19.17
CA ALA A 14 -8.78 14.49 18.35
C ALA A 14 -8.40 14.42 16.87
N LEU A 15 -7.63 15.39 16.35
CA LEU A 15 -7.09 15.37 14.99
C LEU A 15 -6.11 14.21 14.79
N ILE A 16 -5.22 13.96 15.75
CA ILE A 16 -4.32 12.79 15.74
C ILE A 16 -5.13 11.48 15.76
N PHE A 17 -6.14 11.38 16.62
CA PHE A 17 -6.95 10.17 16.75
C PHE A 17 -7.78 9.89 15.49
N ILE A 18 -8.37 10.92 14.87
CA ILE A 18 -9.05 10.82 13.57
C ILE A 18 -8.07 10.42 12.46
N PHE A 19 -6.83 10.92 12.52
CA PHE A 19 -5.77 10.52 11.61
C PHE A 19 -5.36 9.05 11.81
N LEU A 20 -5.35 8.54 13.05
CA LEU A 20 -4.99 7.15 13.38
C LEU A 20 -6.07 6.12 13.01
N ILE A 21 -7.36 6.46 13.14
CA ILE A 21 -8.47 5.53 12.79
C ILE A 21 -8.62 5.31 11.28
N LYS A 22 -8.01 6.16 10.45
CA LYS A 22 -8.32 6.28 9.01
C LYS A 22 -8.03 5.04 8.15
N ASN A 23 -7.21 4.08 8.61
CA ASN A 23 -6.63 3.09 7.71
C ASN A 23 -7.16 1.67 7.94
N LYS A 24 -8.43 1.44 7.56
CA LYS A 24 -8.84 0.06 7.22
C LYS A 24 -8.31 -0.24 5.81
N LEU A 25 -7.22 -1.00 5.73
CA LEU A 25 -6.65 -1.42 4.45
C LEU A 25 -7.67 -2.28 3.69
N ILE A 26 -7.93 -1.89 2.45
CA ILE A 26 -8.78 -2.65 1.54
C ILE A 26 -7.91 -3.72 0.87
N ILE A 27 -8.48 -4.90 0.62
CA ILE A 27 -7.82 -5.94 -0.19
C ILE A 27 -8.36 -5.85 -1.62
N ALA A 28 -7.45 -5.68 -2.56
CA ALA A 28 -7.70 -5.63 -3.98
C ALA A 28 -7.97 -7.03 -4.54
N LYS A 29 -8.80 -7.07 -5.59
CA LYS A 29 -9.08 -8.22 -6.44
C LYS A 29 -8.53 -7.89 -7.82
N GLU A 30 -8.10 -8.93 -8.51
CA GLU A 30 -7.56 -8.84 -9.86
C GLU A 30 -8.63 -8.33 -10.85
N ASN A 31 -8.18 -7.73 -11.95
CA ASN A 31 -9.01 -7.25 -13.07
C ASN A 31 -10.08 -6.22 -12.68
N LYS A 32 -9.83 -5.45 -11.61
CA LYS A 32 -10.68 -4.35 -11.19
C LYS A 32 -9.91 -3.04 -11.16
N ASP A 33 -10.60 -1.96 -11.51
CA ASP A 33 -10.08 -0.60 -11.39
C ASP A 33 -10.15 -0.11 -9.94
N TYR A 34 -9.04 0.43 -9.48
CA TYR A 34 -8.86 1.04 -8.17
C TYR A 34 -8.52 2.50 -8.31
N HIS A 35 -9.17 3.32 -7.50
CA HIS A 35 -8.96 4.76 -7.40
C HIS A 35 -8.45 5.06 -6.00
N LEU A 36 -7.17 5.42 -5.89
CA LEU A 36 -6.56 5.81 -4.63
C LEU A 36 -6.42 7.33 -4.60
N THR A 37 -6.86 7.94 -3.50
CA THR A 37 -6.72 9.39 -3.30
C THR A 37 -5.28 9.76 -2.98
N GLY A 38 -4.91 11.03 -3.14
CA GLY A 38 -3.63 11.52 -2.63
C GLY A 38 -3.60 11.51 -1.10
N GLN A 39 -2.41 11.46 -0.51
CA GLN A 39 -2.20 11.28 0.94
C GLN A 39 -2.84 12.37 1.82
N LEU A 40 -3.00 13.59 1.29
CA LEU A 40 -3.64 14.70 2.00
C LEU A 40 -5.15 14.79 1.75
N LYS A 41 -5.71 13.92 0.89
CA LYS A 41 -7.14 13.89 0.58
C LYS A 41 -7.88 12.91 1.51
N LYS A 42 -9.19 13.11 1.64
CA LYS A 42 -10.07 12.17 2.34
C LYS A 42 -10.35 10.99 1.41
N GLY A 43 -9.93 9.80 1.82
CA GLY A 43 -10.11 8.56 1.05
C GLY A 43 -9.02 7.54 1.39
N THR A 44 -8.96 6.49 0.60
CA THR A 44 -7.94 5.44 0.69
C THR A 44 -6.79 5.78 -0.24
N ASP A 45 -5.57 5.91 0.30
CA ASP A 45 -4.35 6.18 -0.46
C ASP A 45 -3.50 4.93 -0.72
N SER A 46 -3.88 3.80 -0.12
CA SER A 46 -3.12 2.56 -0.11
C SER A 46 -4.03 1.34 -0.11
N ILE A 47 -3.60 0.25 -0.76
CA ILE A 47 -4.40 -0.97 -0.89
C ILE A 47 -3.52 -2.20 -0.91
N LEU A 48 -3.93 -3.23 -0.19
CA LEU A 48 -3.26 -4.53 -0.19
C LEU A 48 -3.68 -5.32 -1.41
N LEU A 49 -2.76 -6.01 -2.06
CA LEU A 49 -3.10 -7.00 -3.07
C LEU A 49 -3.35 -8.34 -2.38
N HIS A 50 -4.27 -9.13 -2.93
CA HIS A 50 -4.42 -10.51 -2.50
C HIS A 50 -3.15 -11.32 -2.84
N THR A 51 -2.51 -11.93 -1.84
CA THR A 51 -1.29 -12.72 -1.99
C THR A 51 -1.47 -14.16 -1.51
N SER A 52 -0.67 -15.06 -2.11
CA SER A 52 -0.56 -16.47 -1.79
C SER A 52 0.89 -16.89 -2.06
N PRO A 53 1.49 -17.83 -1.30
CA PRO A 53 2.85 -18.27 -1.55
C PRO A 53 3.04 -18.80 -2.98
N GLY A 54 4.13 -18.44 -3.64
CA GLY A 54 4.40 -18.85 -5.02
C GLY A 54 5.25 -17.85 -5.81
N PHE A 55 5.44 -18.13 -7.09
CA PHE A 55 6.11 -17.22 -8.03
C PHE A 55 5.08 -16.69 -9.02
N TYR A 56 4.97 -15.38 -9.14
CA TYR A 56 3.94 -14.75 -9.96
C TYR A 56 4.54 -13.69 -10.88
N LEU A 57 4.02 -13.62 -12.10
CA LEU A 57 4.13 -12.44 -12.96
C LEU A 57 2.92 -11.55 -12.68
N TYR A 58 3.15 -10.38 -12.10
CA TYR A 58 2.12 -9.36 -11.92
C TYR A 58 2.15 -8.39 -13.10
N THR A 59 1.00 -8.14 -13.69
CA THR A 59 0.82 -7.11 -14.73
C THR A 59 0.06 -5.95 -14.11
N PHE A 60 0.70 -4.78 -14.04
CA PHE A 60 0.08 -3.55 -13.52
C PHE A 60 -0.25 -2.61 -14.67
N HIS A 61 -1.49 -2.15 -14.71
CA HIS A 61 -1.95 -1.11 -15.65
C HIS A 61 -2.14 0.19 -14.87
N ILE A 62 -1.13 1.06 -14.88
CA ILE A 62 -1.22 2.38 -14.25
C ILE A 62 -1.87 3.33 -15.25
N LYS A 63 -3.16 3.62 -15.08
CA LYS A 63 -3.91 4.48 -15.99
C LYS A 63 -3.61 5.96 -15.75
N LYS A 64 -3.36 6.34 -14.50
CA LYS A 64 -3.08 7.72 -14.07
C LYS A 64 -2.36 7.75 -12.72
N GLY A 65 -1.49 8.73 -12.53
CA GLY A 65 -0.92 9.04 -11.21
C GLY A 65 0.42 8.34 -10.94
N ARG A 66 0.81 8.30 -9.67
CA ARG A 66 2.10 7.75 -9.21
C ARG A 66 1.84 6.69 -8.15
N ALA A 67 2.47 5.54 -8.31
CA ALA A 67 2.29 4.40 -7.44
C ALA A 67 3.64 3.90 -6.94
N ARG A 68 3.65 3.37 -5.72
CA ARG A 68 4.72 2.54 -5.18
C ARG A 68 4.14 1.18 -4.83
N LEU A 69 4.70 0.12 -5.39
CA LEU A 69 4.49 -1.24 -4.90
C LEU A 69 5.56 -1.55 -3.87
N GLY A 70 5.16 -1.90 -2.66
CA GLY A 70 6.02 -2.47 -1.62
C GLY A 70 5.77 -3.96 -1.48
N HIS A 71 6.84 -4.74 -1.37
CA HIS A 71 6.78 -6.13 -0.91
C HIS A 71 7.14 -6.14 0.56
N HIS A 72 6.21 -6.54 1.42
CA HIS A 72 6.37 -6.54 2.86
C HIS A 72 6.48 -7.96 3.40
N GLN A 73 7.42 -8.16 4.31
CA GLN A 73 7.61 -9.40 5.06
C GLN A 73 7.34 -9.14 6.54
N LEU A 74 6.89 -10.17 7.27
CA LEU A 74 6.66 -10.02 8.70
C LEU A 74 8.00 -9.88 9.42
N ASN A 75 8.16 -8.77 10.14
CA ASN A 75 9.20 -8.62 11.15
C ASN A 75 8.62 -9.05 12.51
N PRO A 76 9.09 -10.15 13.11
CA PRO A 76 8.55 -10.66 14.38
C PRO A 76 8.86 -9.72 15.55
N ASP A 77 9.99 -9.00 15.50
CA ASP A 77 10.45 -8.15 16.61
C ASP A 77 9.52 -6.95 16.81
N GLY A 78 8.89 -6.48 15.73
CA GLY A 78 7.92 -5.40 15.74
C GLY A 78 6.47 -5.85 15.51
N ALA A 79 6.23 -7.16 15.35
CA ALA A 79 4.96 -7.75 14.94
C ALA A 79 4.29 -6.99 13.77
N THR A 80 5.07 -6.57 12.78
CA THR A 80 4.63 -5.66 11.72
C THR A 80 5.20 -6.03 10.36
N TRP A 81 4.44 -5.75 9.29
CA TRP A 81 4.85 -5.98 7.91
C TRP A 81 5.73 -4.82 7.42
N MET A 82 7.01 -5.10 7.20
CA MET A 82 7.97 -4.10 6.75
C MET A 82 8.54 -4.47 5.38
N ILE A 83 8.92 -3.44 4.61
CA ILE A 83 9.69 -3.62 3.39
C ILE A 83 11.07 -4.18 3.81
N PRO A 84 11.46 -5.38 3.35
CA PRO A 84 12.74 -5.96 3.72
C PRO A 84 13.89 -5.11 3.18
N ALA A 85 15.04 -5.14 3.85
CA ALA A 85 16.24 -4.37 3.46
C ALA A 85 16.94 -4.90 2.20
N SER A 86 16.37 -5.88 1.49
CA SER A 86 16.92 -6.45 0.26
C SER A 86 16.85 -5.49 -0.93
N HIS A 87 17.64 -5.77 -1.96
CA HIS A 87 17.45 -5.13 -3.27
C HIS A 87 16.10 -5.55 -3.88
N ASN A 88 15.39 -4.60 -4.49
CA ASN A 88 14.09 -4.77 -5.17
C ASN A 88 12.85 -4.96 -4.28
N SER A 89 12.87 -4.45 -3.04
CA SER A 89 11.73 -4.55 -2.12
C SER A 89 10.58 -3.58 -2.43
N TYR A 90 10.81 -2.62 -3.33
CA TYR A 90 9.77 -1.74 -3.84
C TYR A 90 9.99 -1.37 -5.31
N TYR A 91 8.91 -0.95 -5.96
CA TYR A 91 8.90 -0.50 -7.34
C TYR A 91 8.07 0.78 -7.46
N ASP A 92 8.62 1.80 -8.09
CA ASP A 92 7.93 3.07 -8.35
C ASP A 92 7.45 3.14 -9.79
N PHE A 93 6.21 3.61 -9.98
CA PHE A 93 5.56 3.72 -11.28
C PHE A 93 4.95 5.11 -11.48
N ILE A 94 4.99 5.60 -12.71
CA ILE A 94 4.34 6.84 -13.13
C ILE A 94 3.51 6.54 -14.37
N GLY A 95 2.19 6.70 -14.27
CA GLY A 95 1.27 6.46 -15.36
C GLY A 95 1.19 7.63 -16.36
N PRO A 96 0.65 7.39 -17.57
CA PRO A 96 0.08 6.12 -18.02
C PRO A 96 1.14 5.10 -18.48
N CYS A 97 1.09 3.86 -17.97
CA CYS A 97 2.01 2.78 -18.35
C CYS A 97 1.48 1.38 -18.00
N VAL A 98 2.09 0.35 -18.60
CA VAL A 98 1.90 -1.06 -18.24
C VAL A 98 3.25 -1.63 -17.82
N LEU A 99 3.29 -2.37 -16.70
CA LEU A 99 4.51 -2.98 -16.18
C LEU A 99 4.27 -4.43 -15.80
N GLU A 100 5.25 -5.27 -16.12
CA GLU A 100 5.29 -6.67 -15.71
C GLU A 100 6.40 -6.87 -14.68
N ILE A 101 6.06 -7.48 -13.54
CA ILE A 101 6.99 -7.68 -12.43
C ILE A 101 6.90 -9.12 -11.95
N LYS A 102 8.04 -9.81 -11.94
CA LYS A 102 8.16 -11.13 -11.34
C LYS A 102 8.36 -10.97 -9.83
N ILE A 103 7.46 -11.53 -9.05
CA ILE A 103 7.46 -11.45 -7.59
C ILE A 103 7.34 -12.85 -7.01
N LYS A 104 8.28 -13.19 -6.13
CA LYS A 104 8.19 -14.38 -5.29
C LYS A 104 7.49 -13.99 -3.99
N ILE A 105 6.32 -14.57 -3.73
CA ILE A 105 5.62 -14.43 -2.46
C ILE A 105 6.05 -15.57 -1.55
N GLY A 106 6.73 -15.23 -0.45
CA GLY A 106 7.19 -16.18 0.54
C GLY A 106 6.24 -16.30 1.73
N THR A 107 6.75 -17.00 2.74
CA THR A 107 6.21 -16.96 4.10
C THR A 107 7.35 -16.58 5.04
N SER A 108 7.04 -15.71 6.00
CA SER A 108 7.96 -15.25 7.03
C SER A 108 7.26 -15.41 8.37
N PHE A 109 7.81 -16.22 9.28
CA PHE A 109 7.19 -16.49 10.60
C PHE A 109 5.74 -17.01 10.51
N ASN A 110 5.50 -17.94 9.58
CA ASN A 110 4.17 -18.51 9.26
C ASN A 110 3.14 -17.53 8.68
N GLU A 111 3.52 -16.28 8.43
CA GLU A 111 2.68 -15.29 7.76
C GLU A 111 3.07 -15.14 6.30
N VAL A 112 2.09 -14.96 5.42
CA VAL A 112 2.32 -14.76 3.98
C VAL A 112 2.84 -13.34 3.75
N ASP A 113 3.83 -13.21 2.86
CA ASP A 113 4.31 -11.89 2.43
C ASP A 113 3.16 -11.06 1.80
N GLN A 114 3.15 -9.77 2.06
CA GLN A 114 2.11 -8.85 1.58
C GLN A 114 2.64 -7.96 0.46
N LEU A 115 1.76 -7.65 -0.49
CA LEU A 115 2.01 -6.62 -1.48
C LEU A 115 1.11 -5.42 -1.22
N LEU A 116 1.70 -4.23 -1.14
CA LEU A 116 1.00 -2.99 -0.85
C LEU A 116 1.22 -2.01 -2.00
N ILE A 117 0.15 -1.51 -2.60
CA ILE A 117 0.21 -0.37 -3.52
C ILE A 117 -0.13 0.90 -2.75
N VAL A 118 0.72 1.92 -2.90
CA VAL A 118 0.55 3.24 -2.26
C VAL A 118 0.56 4.32 -3.33
N ASN A 119 -0.40 5.25 -3.28
CA ASN A 119 -0.34 6.50 -4.01
C ASN A 119 0.69 7.42 -3.36
N THR A 120 1.77 7.71 -4.08
CA THR A 120 2.85 8.57 -3.58
C THR A 120 2.60 10.06 -3.78
N SER A 121 1.48 10.43 -4.40
CA SER A 121 1.11 11.83 -4.61
C SER A 121 0.39 12.40 -3.39
N LEU A 122 0.73 13.64 -3.02
CA LEU A 122 0.05 14.35 -1.93
C LEU A 122 -1.41 14.67 -2.27
N THR A 123 -1.66 15.09 -3.50
CA THR A 123 -2.97 15.65 -3.92
C THR A 123 -3.58 14.93 -5.12
N ASN A 124 -2.77 14.33 -5.99
CA ASN A 124 -3.28 13.68 -7.20
C ASN A 124 -3.80 12.28 -6.91
N GLU A 125 -4.77 11.84 -7.69
CA GLU A 125 -5.28 10.46 -7.63
C GLU A 125 -4.36 9.50 -8.39
N LEU A 126 -4.42 8.24 -7.98
CA LEU A 126 -3.86 7.09 -8.69
C LEU A 126 -5.02 6.22 -9.17
N ILE A 127 -5.01 5.88 -10.46
CA ILE A 127 -5.95 4.94 -11.07
C ILE A 127 -5.15 3.78 -11.64
N PHE A 128 -5.44 2.57 -11.17
CA PHE A 128 -4.75 1.38 -11.63
C PHE A 128 -5.63 0.13 -11.61
N SER A 129 -5.23 -0.88 -12.37
CA SER A 129 -5.71 -2.25 -12.25
C SER A 129 -4.53 -3.21 -12.31
N TYR A 130 -4.74 -4.45 -11.91
CA TYR A 130 -3.71 -5.49 -11.98
C TYR A 130 -4.31 -6.86 -12.24
N ASP A 131 -3.49 -7.74 -12.80
CA ASP A 131 -3.69 -9.18 -12.84
C ASP A 131 -2.40 -9.89 -12.42
N ARG A 132 -2.50 -11.17 -12.11
CA ARG A 132 -1.32 -12.01 -11.87
C ARG A 132 -1.47 -13.37 -12.53
N LYS A 133 -0.34 -13.92 -12.93
CA LYS A 133 -0.21 -15.29 -13.43
C LYS A 133 0.85 -16.01 -12.62
N GLU A 134 0.51 -17.17 -12.07
CA GLU A 134 1.51 -18.04 -11.47
C GLU A 134 2.47 -18.55 -12.55
N ILE A 135 3.77 -18.50 -12.26
CA ILE A 135 4.83 -18.93 -13.15
C ILE A 135 5.66 -19.99 -12.45
N THR A 136 6.05 -21.03 -13.17
CA THR A 136 6.98 -22.02 -12.66
C THR A 136 8.38 -21.40 -12.63
N SER A 137 9.07 -21.54 -11.50
CA SER A 137 10.48 -21.18 -11.36
C SER A 137 11.38 -21.99 -12.29
#